data_AF-G0UVI4-F1
#
_entry.id   AF-G0UVI4-F1
#
_cell.length_a   1.000
_cell.length_b   1.000
_cell.length_c   1.000
_cell.angle_alpha   90.00
_cell.angle_beta   90.00
_cell.angle_gamma   90.00
#
_symmetry.space_group_name_H-M   'P 1'
#
loop_
_entity.id
_entity.type
_entity.pdbx_description
1 polymer ?
#
loop_
_entity_poly.entity_id
_entity_poly.type
_entity_poly.pdbx_seq_one_letter_code
_entity_poly.pdbx_strand_id
1 'polypeptide(L)'
;MLRYSRLCFPKVGCEEITRKARRIQLRPTEYLAQHRMQVWQLRFKEMGPPFSRVWVALGGKMRRRRVGRQVDVKDMRYYWRPIEPQYQRLYMSRLRSRDHSNKSRQPMRLRATNIDIGSGSGFIEWERASNRKYGSRLAPPARQDFEYRVF
;
A
#
# COMPACT_ATOMS: atom_id res chain seq x y z
N MET A 1 -37.74 -0.94 5.12
CA MET A 1 -37.17 -1.13 6.47
C MET A 1 -36.28 0.07 6.81
N LEU A 2 -36.82 1.06 7.53
CA LEU A 2 -36.08 2.21 8.04
C LEU A 2 -35.15 1.75 9.18
N ARG A 3 -33.83 1.89 9.00
CA ARG A 3 -32.88 1.73 10.09
C ARG A 3 -32.88 3.02 10.91
N TYR A 4 -33.57 3.02 12.06
CA TYR A 4 -33.44 4.11 13.03
C TYR A 4 -31.98 4.21 13.47
N SER A 5 -31.37 5.38 13.32
CA SER A 5 -30.00 5.62 13.79
C SER A 5 -29.99 5.52 15.32
N ARG A 6 -29.04 4.78 15.89
CA ARG A 6 -28.73 4.79 17.35
C ARG A 6 -28.02 6.08 17.79
N LEU A 7 -28.24 7.19 17.08
CA LEU A 7 -27.68 8.46 17.47
C LEU A 7 -28.58 9.01 18.58
N CYS A 8 -28.20 8.74 19.83
CA CYS A 8 -28.77 9.42 20.99
C CYS A 8 -28.35 10.88 20.91
N PHE A 9 -29.14 11.70 20.22
CA PHE A 9 -28.96 13.14 20.25
C PHE A 9 -29.30 13.63 21.66
N PRO A 10 -28.47 14.51 22.26
CA PRO A 10 -28.78 15.11 23.55
C PRO A 10 -30.11 15.87 23.47
N LYS A 11 -30.86 15.90 24.58
CA LYS A 11 -32.12 16.65 24.63
C LYS A 11 -31.81 18.14 24.46
N VAL A 12 -32.74 18.84 23.81
CA VAL A 12 -32.70 20.31 23.72
C VAL A 12 -32.70 20.87 25.15
N GLY A 13 -31.73 21.74 25.46
CA GLY A 13 -31.60 22.34 26.80
C GLY A 13 -30.76 21.55 27.81
N CYS A 14 -30.14 20.44 27.42
CA CYS A 14 -29.14 19.74 28.26
C CYS A 14 -27.96 20.66 28.60
N GLU A 15 -27.55 20.69 29.87
CA GLU A 15 -26.44 21.52 30.34
C GLU A 15 -25.13 21.23 29.60
N GLU A 16 -24.95 19.97 29.17
CA GLU A 16 -23.79 19.48 28.45
C GLU A 16 -23.62 20.10 27.04
N ILE A 17 -24.71 20.55 26.40
CA ILE A 17 -24.67 21.23 25.10
C ILE A 17 -24.78 22.76 25.21
N THR A 18 -25.35 23.28 26.29
CA THR A 18 -25.42 24.72 26.54
C THR A 18 -24.07 25.29 26.98
N ARG A 19 -23.27 24.52 27.72
CA ARG A 19 -21.87 24.87 28.03
C ARG A 19 -20.95 24.55 26.86
N LYS A 20 -20.09 25.50 26.46
CA LYS A 20 -19.11 25.28 25.39
C LYS A 20 -18.05 24.26 25.85
N ALA A 21 -18.11 23.05 25.31
CA ALA A 21 -17.10 22.03 25.47
C ALA A 21 -16.12 21.98 24.28
N ARG A 22 -15.31 20.90 24.21
CA ARG A 22 -14.35 20.68 23.12
C ARG A 22 -15.09 20.55 21.78
N ARG A 23 -14.52 21.16 20.73
CA ARG A 23 -14.99 21.03 19.36
C ARG A 23 -14.10 20.05 18.60
N ILE A 24 -14.73 19.11 17.90
CA ILE A 24 -14.04 18.11 17.09
C ILE A 24 -13.62 18.77 15.77
N GLN A 25 -12.37 18.56 15.36
CA GLN A 25 -11.87 18.95 14.03
C GLN A 25 -11.97 17.77 13.05
N LEU A 26 -11.80 18.06 11.75
CA LEU A 26 -11.67 17.00 10.75
C LEU A 26 -10.51 16.08 11.11
N ARG A 27 -10.78 14.78 11.28
CA ARG A 27 -9.74 13.80 11.61
C ARG A 27 -8.77 13.66 10.44
N PRO A 28 -7.46 13.52 10.69
CA PRO A 28 -6.49 13.26 9.64
C PRO A 28 -6.78 11.91 8.97
N THR A 29 -6.48 11.82 7.68
CA THR A 29 -6.61 10.57 6.92
C THR A 29 -5.35 9.71 7.06
N GLU A 30 -5.53 8.38 7.01
CA GLU A 30 -4.40 7.46 6.96
C GLU A 30 -3.65 7.54 5.62
N TYR A 31 -2.41 7.07 5.58
CA TYR A 31 -1.61 6.99 4.36
C TYR A 31 -2.29 6.11 3.29
N LEU A 32 -2.23 6.54 2.02
CA LEU A 32 -2.95 5.88 0.91
C LEU A 32 -2.53 4.42 0.73
N ALA A 33 -1.24 4.10 0.85
CA ALA A 33 -0.70 2.75 0.68
C ALA A 33 -0.37 2.08 2.03
N GLN A 34 -1.03 2.47 3.13
CA GLN A 34 -0.79 1.92 4.47
C GLN A 34 -0.88 0.40 4.54
N HIS A 35 -1.84 -0.18 3.82
CA HIS A 35 -2.07 -1.62 3.82
C HIS A 35 -1.18 -2.41 2.85
N ARG A 36 -0.28 -1.75 2.10
CA ARG A 36 0.68 -2.40 1.23
C ARG A 36 1.96 -2.68 2.02
N MET A 37 2.08 -3.91 2.52
CA MET A 37 3.17 -4.27 3.44
C MET A 37 4.48 -4.62 2.72
N GLN A 38 5.60 -4.18 3.30
CA GLN A 38 6.95 -4.48 2.81
C GLN A 38 7.26 -5.99 2.81
N VAL A 39 6.74 -6.75 3.78
CA VAL A 39 6.97 -8.21 3.86
C VAL A 39 6.47 -8.92 2.60
N TRP A 40 5.31 -8.53 2.09
CA TRP A 40 4.75 -9.10 0.87
C TRP A 40 5.58 -8.74 -0.35
N GLN A 41 6.04 -7.49 -0.39
CA GLN A 41 6.87 -6.98 -1.45
C GLN A 41 8.22 -7.70 -1.56
N LEU A 42 8.83 -8.04 -0.43
CA LEU A 42 10.11 -8.76 -0.40
C LEU A 42 9.95 -10.25 -0.76
N ARG A 43 8.91 -10.90 -0.24
CA ARG A 43 8.74 -12.36 -0.38
C ARG A 43 8.03 -12.78 -1.67
N PHE A 44 7.14 -11.92 -2.16
CA PHE A 44 6.23 -12.25 -3.24
C PHE A 44 6.34 -11.26 -4.40
N LYS A 45 5.97 -11.73 -5.58
CA LYS A 45 5.71 -10.87 -6.74
C LYS A 45 4.41 -11.29 -7.39
N GLU A 46 3.62 -10.30 -7.79
CA GLU A 46 2.35 -10.47 -8.49
C GLU A 46 2.62 -10.60 -9.99
N MET A 47 2.18 -11.68 -10.62
CA MET A 47 2.38 -11.94 -12.06
C MET A 47 1.12 -12.48 -12.72
N GLY A 48 1.06 -12.40 -14.04
CA GLY A 48 -0.04 -12.91 -14.87
C GLY A 48 -1.00 -11.83 -15.39
N PRO A 49 -1.97 -12.23 -16.22
CA PRO A 49 -2.99 -11.33 -16.79
C PRO A 49 -3.85 -10.65 -15.72
N PRO A 50 -4.44 -9.46 -15.98
CA PRO A 50 -5.16 -8.66 -14.98
C PRO A 50 -6.18 -9.38 -14.11
N PHE A 51 -6.96 -10.30 -14.68
CA PHE A 51 -8.03 -11.04 -13.98
C PHE A 51 -7.60 -12.41 -13.47
N SER A 52 -6.39 -12.87 -13.80
CA SER A 52 -5.85 -14.18 -13.42
C SER A 52 -4.46 -14.04 -12.78
N ARG A 53 -4.25 -12.95 -12.03
CA ARG A 53 -2.98 -12.70 -11.36
C ARG A 53 -2.78 -13.65 -10.20
N VAL A 54 -1.56 -14.16 -10.09
CA VAL A 54 -1.11 -15.01 -8.98
C VAL A 54 0.09 -14.37 -8.31
N TRP A 55 0.15 -14.51 -6.99
CA TRP A 55 1.33 -14.10 -6.22
C TRP A 55 2.25 -15.30 -6.12
N VAL A 56 3.50 -15.16 -6.56
CA VAL A 56 4.48 -16.24 -6.52
C VAL A 56 5.56 -15.95 -5.47
N ALA A 57 6.06 -17.02 -4.86
CA ALA A 57 7.20 -17.03 -3.94
C ALA A 57 8.29 -17.97 -4.48
N LEU A 58 9.51 -17.81 -3.98
CA LEU A 58 10.57 -18.80 -4.20
C LEU A 58 10.19 -20.13 -3.52
N GLY A 59 10.30 -21.22 -4.28
CA GLY A 59 10.13 -22.56 -3.75
C GLY A 59 11.39 -23.08 -3.05
N GLY A 60 11.23 -24.13 -2.25
CA GLY A 60 12.32 -24.76 -1.51
C GLY A 60 12.22 -24.55 0.01
N LYS A 61 13.10 -25.22 0.75
CA LYS A 61 13.09 -25.20 2.22
C LYS A 61 14.07 -24.15 2.75
N MET A 62 13.56 -22.99 3.15
CA MET A 62 14.36 -21.94 3.79
C MET A 62 14.75 -22.38 5.20
N ARG A 63 15.98 -22.87 5.37
CA ARG A 63 16.55 -23.23 6.67
C ARG A 63 18.07 -23.13 6.66
N ARG A 64 18.65 -22.66 7.76
CA ARG A 64 20.09 -22.76 8.00
C ARG A 64 20.41 -24.14 8.60
N ARG A 65 21.36 -24.87 8.03
CA ARG A 65 21.82 -26.18 8.54
C ARG A 65 23.26 -26.06 9.09
N ARG A 66 23.73 -27.09 9.78
CA ARG A 66 25.15 -27.23 10.19
C ARG A 66 26.04 -27.48 8.96
N VAL A 67 27.32 -27.13 9.07
CA VAL A 67 28.35 -27.39 8.04
C VAL A 67 28.36 -28.88 7.69
N GLY A 68 28.49 -29.22 6.41
CA GLY A 68 28.48 -30.60 5.91
C GLY A 68 27.10 -31.21 5.62
N ARG A 69 26.00 -30.51 5.92
CA ARG A 69 24.63 -30.92 5.49
C ARG A 69 24.20 -30.14 4.25
N GLN A 70 23.51 -30.82 3.32
CA GLN A 70 23.10 -30.27 2.01
C GLN A 70 24.32 -29.95 1.13
N VAL A 71 25.08 -31.01 0.78
CA VAL A 71 26.32 -30.88 0.00
C VAL A 71 26.03 -30.71 -1.49
N ASP A 72 25.08 -31.48 -2.03
CA ASP A 72 24.68 -31.33 -3.44
C ASP A 72 23.80 -30.08 -3.62
N VAL A 73 24.32 -29.14 -4.42
CA VAL A 73 23.65 -27.88 -4.76
C VAL A 73 22.55 -28.10 -5.80
N LYS A 74 22.56 -29.22 -6.55
CA LYS A 74 21.54 -29.54 -7.55
C LYS A 74 20.14 -29.69 -6.94
N ASP A 75 20.06 -30.07 -5.66
CA ASP A 75 18.82 -30.10 -4.88
C ASP A 75 18.21 -28.71 -4.67
N MET A 76 19.05 -27.67 -4.54
CA MET A 76 18.66 -26.30 -4.22
C MET A 76 18.35 -25.50 -5.49
N ARG A 77 17.33 -25.95 -6.23
CA ARG A 77 16.93 -25.32 -7.49
C ARG A 77 16.23 -23.97 -7.25
N TYR A 78 16.58 -22.98 -8.07
CA TYR A 78 15.90 -21.69 -8.08
C TYR A 78 14.64 -21.76 -8.95
N TYR A 79 13.46 -21.69 -8.34
CA TYR A 79 12.19 -21.65 -9.05
C TYR A 79 11.10 -20.90 -8.27
N TRP A 80 10.09 -20.44 -8.98
CA TRP A 80 8.92 -19.75 -8.41
C TRP A 80 7.69 -20.66 -8.45
N ARG A 81 6.86 -20.57 -7.40
CA ARG A 81 5.54 -21.24 -7.31
C ARG A 81 4.50 -20.27 -6.78
N PRO A 82 3.23 -20.37 -7.23
CA PRO A 82 2.15 -19.59 -6.65
C PRO A 82 1.99 -19.91 -5.16
N ILE A 83 1.72 -18.89 -4.36
CA ILE A 83 1.38 -19.06 -2.95
C ILE A 83 -0.04 -19.65 -2.83
N GLU A 84 -0.38 -20.12 -1.63
CA GLU A 84 -1.71 -20.65 -1.40
C GLU A 84 -2.80 -19.59 -1.64
N PRO A 85 -3.91 -19.96 -2.29
CA PRO A 85 -4.95 -19.02 -2.68
C PRO A 85 -5.63 -18.34 -1.48
N GLN A 86 -5.66 -18.98 -0.30
CA GLN A 86 -6.22 -18.38 0.92
C GLN A 86 -5.39 -17.16 1.37
N TYR A 87 -4.06 -17.28 1.38
CA TYR A 87 -3.17 -16.17 1.72
C TYR A 87 -3.20 -15.08 0.64
N GLN A 88 -3.23 -15.46 -0.64
CA GLN A 88 -3.37 -14.47 -1.71
C GLN A 88 -4.67 -13.66 -1.55
N ARG A 89 -5.80 -14.31 -1.27
CA ARG A 89 -7.08 -13.63 -1.00
C ARG A 89 -7.00 -12.70 0.22
N LEU A 90 -6.33 -13.13 1.29
CA LEU A 90 -6.11 -12.30 2.48
C LEU A 90 -5.28 -11.05 2.16
N TYR A 91 -4.19 -11.17 1.42
CA TYR A 91 -3.34 -10.02 1.10
C TYR A 91 -4.03 -9.08 0.09
N MET A 92 -4.75 -9.63 -0.90
CA MET A 92 -5.56 -8.83 -1.81
C MET A 92 -6.72 -8.13 -1.10
N SER A 93 -7.35 -8.73 -0.09
CA SER A 93 -8.42 -8.06 0.67
C SER A 93 -7.90 -6.85 1.45
N ARG A 94 -6.68 -6.94 2.02
CA ARG A 94 -6.00 -5.80 2.63
C ARG A 94 -5.76 -4.67 1.64
N LEU A 95 -5.39 -4.99 0.40
CA LEU A 95 -5.19 -4.01 -0.67
C LEU A 95 -6.50 -3.42 -1.24
N ARG A 96 -7.66 -4.03 -0.96
CA ARG A 96 -8.99 -3.52 -1.33
C ARG A 96 -9.63 -2.59 -0.28
N SER A 97 -9.11 -2.58 0.94
CA SER A 97 -9.75 -1.91 2.09
C SER A 97 -9.91 -0.39 1.96
N ARG A 98 -9.04 0.29 1.20
CA ARG A 98 -8.97 1.76 1.15
C ARG A 98 -10.21 2.45 0.55
N ASP A 99 -10.88 1.80 -0.40
CA ASP A 99 -12.04 2.35 -1.11
C ASP A 99 -13.08 1.25 -1.33
N HIS A 100 -13.55 0.70 -0.21
CA HIS A 100 -14.39 -0.49 -0.18
C HIS A 100 -15.80 -0.27 -0.76
N SER A 101 -16.27 0.97 -0.86
CA SER A 101 -17.57 1.32 -1.43
C SER A 101 -17.59 1.21 -2.95
N ASN A 102 -16.46 1.45 -3.62
CA ASN A 102 -16.39 1.49 -5.07
C ASN A 102 -16.08 0.10 -5.67
N LYS A 103 -17.12 -0.59 -6.16
CA LYS A 103 -16.99 -1.94 -6.75
C LYS A 103 -16.27 -1.98 -8.11
N SER A 104 -16.21 -0.87 -8.85
CA SER A 104 -15.51 -0.83 -10.15
C SER A 104 -14.00 -0.63 -9.98
N ARG A 105 -13.56 -0.18 -8.80
CA ARG A 105 -12.15 0.04 -8.52
C ARG A 105 -11.41 -1.27 -8.35
N GLN A 106 -10.43 -1.51 -9.22
CA GLN A 106 -9.54 -2.66 -9.07
C GLN A 106 -8.69 -2.55 -7.79
N PRO A 107 -8.29 -3.68 -7.19
CA PRO A 107 -7.41 -3.69 -6.02
C PRO A 107 -6.09 -2.96 -6.29
N MET A 108 -5.54 -2.32 -5.25
CA MET A 108 -4.19 -1.76 -5.31
C MET A 108 -3.17 -2.86 -5.65
N ARG A 109 -2.21 -2.59 -6.56
CA ARG A 109 -1.15 -3.56 -6.92
C ARG A 109 -0.13 -3.76 -5.80
N LEU A 110 0.61 -4.86 -5.80
CA LEU A 110 1.66 -5.13 -4.80
C LEU A 110 2.84 -4.14 -4.87
N ARG A 111 3.26 -3.79 -6.09
CA ARG A 111 4.27 -2.77 -6.40
C ARG A 111 3.60 -1.63 -7.15
N ALA A 112 4.03 -0.40 -6.89
CA ALA A 112 3.52 0.77 -7.62
C ALA A 112 3.98 0.70 -9.08
N THR A 113 3.09 1.03 -10.00
CA THR A 113 3.37 1.15 -11.44
C THR A 113 3.55 2.59 -11.85
N ASN A 114 4.07 2.84 -13.05
CA ASN A 114 4.22 4.20 -13.58
C ASN A 114 2.88 4.95 -13.65
N ILE A 115 1.78 4.24 -13.93
CA ILE A 115 0.42 4.82 -13.91
C ILE A 115 0.05 5.26 -12.49
N ASP A 116 0.28 4.41 -11.49
CA ASP A 116 -0.02 4.74 -10.09
C ASP A 116 0.79 5.97 -9.63
N ILE A 117 2.09 6.00 -9.94
CA ILE A 117 2.99 7.08 -9.54
C ILE A 117 2.65 8.38 -10.28
N GLY A 118 2.42 8.30 -11.59
CA GLY A 118 2.04 9.43 -12.42
C GLY A 118 0.70 10.02 -12.03
N SER A 119 -0.30 9.18 -11.71
CA SER A 119 -1.62 9.63 -11.27
C SER A 119 -1.56 10.54 -10.05
N GLY A 120 -0.65 10.26 -9.10
CA GLY A 120 -0.47 11.09 -7.91
C GLY A 120 -0.05 12.54 -8.21
N SER A 121 0.66 12.79 -9.31
CA SER A 121 1.06 14.13 -9.76
C SER A 121 0.26 14.64 -10.97
N GLY A 122 -0.63 13.80 -11.51
CA GLY A 122 -1.39 14.08 -12.74
C GLY A 122 -2.73 14.78 -12.49
N PHE A 123 -3.14 14.91 -11.22
CA PHE A 123 -4.31 15.69 -10.87
C PHE A 123 -4.08 17.20 -11.04
N ILE A 124 -5.19 17.94 -11.23
CA ILE A 124 -5.19 19.38 -11.50
C ILE A 124 -4.51 20.15 -10.36
N GLU A 125 -4.73 19.76 -9.11
CA GLU A 125 -4.09 20.40 -7.95
C GLU A 125 -2.55 20.30 -7.95
N TRP A 126 -1.97 19.35 -8.70
CA TRP A 126 -0.53 19.15 -8.81
C TRP A 126 0.04 19.67 -10.14
N GLU A 127 -0.77 20.25 -11.01
CA GLU A 127 -0.34 20.67 -12.34
C GLU A 127 0.76 21.75 -12.29
N ARG A 128 0.68 22.67 -11.33
CA ARG A 128 1.71 23.70 -11.13
C ARG A 128 2.93 23.23 -10.33
N ALA A 129 2.89 22.05 -9.71
CA ALA A 129 3.97 21.53 -8.89
C ALA A 129 5.07 20.85 -9.73
N SER A 130 5.86 21.64 -10.45
CA SER A 130 6.90 21.16 -11.38
C SER A 130 7.94 20.23 -10.73
N ASN A 131 8.31 20.46 -9.48
CA ASN A 131 9.30 19.70 -8.73
C ASN A 131 8.92 18.24 -8.42
N ARG A 132 7.63 17.87 -8.53
CA ARG A 132 7.12 16.52 -8.21
C ARG A 132 6.55 15.78 -9.41
N LYS A 133 6.56 16.40 -10.59
CA LYS A 133 6.09 15.80 -11.84
C LYS A 133 7.09 14.79 -12.40
N TYR A 134 6.57 13.89 -13.25
CA TYR A 134 7.35 12.93 -14.05
C TYR A 134 8.31 12.04 -13.24
N GLY A 135 7.93 11.70 -12.01
CA GLY A 135 8.74 10.79 -11.18
C GLY A 135 10.05 11.41 -10.71
N SER A 136 10.06 12.69 -10.33
CA SER A 136 11.27 13.39 -9.86
C SER A 136 12.06 12.66 -8.76
N ARG A 137 11.37 11.93 -7.87
CA ARG A 137 11.99 11.10 -6.82
C ARG A 137 12.49 9.74 -7.30
N LEU A 138 12.03 9.27 -8.45
CA LEU A 138 12.52 8.04 -9.09
C LEU A 138 13.77 8.32 -9.93
N ALA A 139 13.90 9.54 -10.46
CA ALA A 139 15.08 9.96 -11.18
C ALA A 139 16.31 10.01 -10.26
N PRO A 140 17.52 9.76 -10.80
CA PRO A 140 18.74 9.98 -10.05
C PRO A 140 18.87 11.46 -9.67
N PRO A 141 19.57 11.77 -8.57
CA PRO A 141 19.82 13.15 -8.17
C PRO A 141 20.60 13.90 -9.26
N ALA A 142 20.29 15.18 -9.44
CA ALA A 142 21.07 16.06 -10.29
C ALA A 142 22.47 16.29 -9.70
N ARG A 143 23.44 16.65 -10.55
CA ARG A 143 24.76 17.10 -10.08
C ARG A 143 24.56 18.38 -9.26
N GLN A 144 25.19 18.43 -8.09
CA GLN A 144 25.27 19.67 -7.32
C GLN A 144 26.18 20.68 -8.04
N ASP A 145 26.14 21.94 -7.60
CA ASP A 145 27.00 22.99 -8.12
C ASP A 145 28.48 22.66 -7.94
N PHE A 146 29.32 23.27 -8.79
CA PHE A 146 30.78 23.14 -8.75
C PHE A 146 31.36 23.43 -7.35
N GLU A 147 30.78 24.40 -6.64
CA GLU A 147 31.11 24.71 -5.26
C GLU A 147 29.84 24.72 -4.41
N TYR A 148 29.57 23.62 -3.72
CA TYR A 148 28.45 23.50 -2.78
C TYR A 148 28.97 23.40 -1.34
N ARG A 149 28.60 24.36 -0.48
CA ARG A 149 28.97 24.40 0.94
C ARG A 149 27.73 24.57 1.81
N VAL A 150 27.66 23.84 2.93
CA VAL A 150 26.62 23.96 3.97
C VAL A 150 27.34 24.32 5.27
N PHE A 151 27.04 25.48 5.85
CA PHE A 151 27.60 25.97 7.12
C PHE A 151 26.62 25.72 8.27
#